data_AF-A0A355SC03-F1
#
_entry.id   AF-A0A355SC03-F1
#
_cell.length_a   1.000
_cell.length_b   1.000
_cell.length_c   1.000
_cell.angle_alpha   90.00
_cell.angle_beta   90.00
_cell.angle_gamma   90.00
#
_symmetry.space_group_name_H-M   'P 1'
#
loop_
_entity.id
_entity.type
_entity.pdbx_description
1 polymer ?
#
loop_
_entity_poly.entity_id
_entity_poly.type
_entity_poly.pdbx_seq_one_letter_code
_entity_poly.pdbx_strand_id
1 'polypeptide(L)'
;MYQLEKRMMDHSDYYSYNGVLNGKYIILTPETTARLFEVIGDKTLNVTIMQKVFSNVHIEKKDLPVEFMLKDSGNDLILSINIAGWSFPLTPDGRYIFQNGIIYNISKSQRDSLTPFFNAVSAAGLKDIKFSKKDGEKFASVILPNIEKVGKLKLDDNMKNKICRQPLNAKMYLDKQDKKVTA
;
A
#
# COMPACT_ATOMS: atom_id res chain seq x y z
N MET A 1 12.87 -20.51 24.03
CA MET A 1 12.35 -19.29 23.37
C MET A 1 13.45 -18.56 22.59
N TYR A 2 14.61 -18.26 23.19
CA TYR A 2 15.75 -17.60 22.52
C TYR A 2 16.35 -18.36 21.32
N GLN A 3 16.27 -19.70 21.32
CA GLN A 3 16.77 -20.57 20.24
C GLN A 3 15.91 -20.54 18.96
N LEU A 4 14.62 -20.19 19.05
CA LEU A 4 13.72 -20.14 17.89
C LEU A 4 13.87 -18.83 17.13
N GLU A 5 13.97 -17.70 17.83
CA GLU A 5 14.17 -16.39 17.18
C GLU A 5 15.55 -16.28 16.52
N LYS A 6 16.58 -16.84 17.17
CA LYS A 6 17.94 -16.89 16.59
C LYS A 6 18.02 -17.79 15.34
N ARG A 7 17.06 -18.71 15.13
CA ARG A 7 16.96 -19.56 13.93
C ARG A 7 16.15 -18.94 12.80
N MET A 8 15.28 -17.97 13.08
CA MET A 8 14.43 -17.34 12.05
C MET A 8 15.10 -16.16 11.34
N MET A 9 16.16 -15.59 11.94
CA MET A 9 16.86 -14.43 11.38
C MET A 9 18.10 -14.77 10.54
N ASP A 10 18.59 -16.02 10.55
CA ASP A 10 19.98 -16.28 10.15
C ASP A 10 20.22 -16.90 8.77
N HIS A 11 19.23 -17.36 8.00
CA HIS A 11 19.54 -17.79 6.63
C HIS A 11 18.39 -17.66 5.62
N SER A 12 18.62 -16.72 4.71
CA SER A 12 18.03 -16.57 3.38
C SER A 12 18.47 -17.69 2.42
N ASP A 13 18.33 -18.96 2.81
CA ASP A 13 18.75 -20.09 1.96
C ASP A 13 17.68 -21.17 1.86
N TYR A 14 17.41 -21.47 0.59
CA TYR A 14 16.65 -22.58 0.02
C TYR A 14 16.87 -23.91 0.76
N TYR A 15 16.01 -24.27 1.73
CA TYR A 15 16.01 -25.62 2.30
C TYR A 15 14.60 -26.21 2.48
N SER A 16 14.46 -27.37 1.85
CA SER A 16 13.35 -28.31 1.90
C SER A 16 12.85 -28.59 3.32
N TYR A 17 11.60 -28.19 3.59
CA TYR A 17 10.89 -28.48 4.83
C TYR A 17 9.99 -29.72 4.63
N ASN A 18 10.26 -30.82 5.34
CA ASN A 18 9.56 -32.10 5.20
C ASN A 18 8.21 -32.13 5.97
N GLY A 19 7.29 -31.20 5.69
CA GLY A 19 5.87 -31.29 6.08
C GLY A 19 5.29 -30.03 6.73
N VAL A 20 3.99 -29.75 6.56
CA VAL A 20 3.29 -28.50 6.97
C VAL A 20 3.10 -28.32 8.49
N LEU A 21 3.30 -29.40 9.27
CA LEU A 21 3.01 -29.48 10.70
C LEU A 21 4.30 -29.62 11.53
N ASN A 22 4.41 -28.81 12.58
CA ASN A 22 5.49 -28.87 13.58
C ASN A 22 4.91 -28.90 14.99
N GLY A 23 4.54 -30.09 15.46
CA GLY A 23 3.83 -30.25 16.73
C GLY A 23 2.51 -29.50 16.73
N LYS A 24 2.37 -28.49 17.61
CA LYS A 24 1.18 -27.62 17.69
C LYS A 24 1.19 -26.43 16.72
N TYR A 25 2.23 -26.31 15.90
CA TYR A 25 2.40 -25.21 14.96
C TYR A 25 2.14 -25.68 13.54
N ILE A 26 1.47 -24.84 12.75
CA ILE A 26 1.26 -25.02 11.32
C ILE A 26 2.00 -23.89 10.62
N ILE A 27 2.84 -24.22 9.65
CA ILE A 27 3.46 -23.21 8.79
C ILE A 27 2.54 -22.97 7.61
N LEU A 28 2.08 -21.73 7.44
CA LEU A 28 1.18 -21.34 6.36
C LEU A 28 1.98 -20.74 5.20
N THR A 29 1.70 -21.23 4.00
CA THR A 29 2.06 -20.52 2.77
C THR A 29 1.18 -19.28 2.60
N PRO A 30 1.61 -18.28 1.80
CA PRO A 30 0.81 -17.09 1.53
C PRO A 30 -0.65 -17.37 1.15
N GLU A 31 -0.89 -18.33 0.26
CA GLU A 31 -2.23 -18.72 -0.19
C GLU A 31 -3.05 -19.34 0.94
N THR A 32 -2.43 -20.19 1.77
CA THR A 32 -3.13 -20.78 2.93
C THR A 32 -3.40 -19.76 4.02
N THR A 33 -2.54 -18.76 4.19
CA THR A 33 -2.77 -17.62 5.11
C THR A 33 -3.96 -16.79 4.65
N ALA A 34 -4.03 -16.46 3.36
CA ALA A 34 -5.15 -15.73 2.79
C ALA A 34 -6.46 -16.50 2.96
N ARG A 35 -6.46 -17.81 2.65
CA ARG A 35 -7.62 -18.68 2.84
C ARG A 35 -8.03 -18.80 4.31
N LEU A 36 -7.07 -18.86 5.23
CA LEU A 36 -7.35 -18.90 6.66
C LEU A 36 -8.08 -17.63 7.10
N PHE A 37 -7.62 -16.46 6.68
CA PHE A 37 -8.27 -15.19 6.97
C PHE A 37 -9.69 -15.12 6.41
N GLU A 38 -9.93 -15.64 5.21
CA GLU A 38 -11.28 -15.75 4.64
C GLU A 38 -12.20 -16.66 5.48
N VAL A 39 -11.68 -17.78 5.98
CA VAL A 39 -12.44 -18.74 6.82
C VAL A 39 -12.72 -18.19 8.22
N ILE A 40 -11.79 -17.42 8.78
CA ILE A 40 -11.99 -16.74 10.07
C ILE A 40 -13.16 -15.76 9.98
N GLY A 41 -13.27 -15.04 8.86
CA GLY A 41 -14.33 -14.06 8.63
C GLY A 41 -14.35 -12.99 9.74
N ASP A 42 -15.52 -12.80 10.35
CA ASP A 42 -15.74 -11.77 11.38
C ASP A 42 -15.29 -12.18 12.79
N LYS A 43 -14.64 -13.34 12.94
CA LYS A 43 -14.14 -13.81 14.24
C LYS A 43 -12.86 -13.07 14.64
N THR A 44 -12.67 -12.94 15.94
CA THR A 44 -11.46 -12.35 16.52
C THR A 44 -10.37 -13.39 16.77
N LEU A 45 -9.12 -12.94 16.75
CA LEU A 45 -7.91 -13.73 16.87
C LEU A 45 -6.99 -13.12 17.93
N ASN A 46 -6.17 -13.95 18.56
CA ASN A 46 -5.00 -13.47 19.27
C ASN A 46 -3.79 -13.65 18.36
N VAL A 47 -3.05 -12.57 18.11
CA VAL A 47 -1.93 -12.56 17.17
C VAL A 47 -0.69 -12.05 17.87
N THR A 48 0.43 -12.74 17.69
CA THR A 48 1.74 -12.28 18.14
C THR A 48 2.55 -11.80 16.94
N ILE A 49 2.88 -10.52 16.89
CA ILE A 49 3.68 -9.90 15.81
C ILE A 49 4.87 -9.21 16.46
N MET A 50 6.09 -9.54 16.04
CA MET A 50 7.33 -8.92 16.56
C MET A 50 7.37 -8.91 18.09
N GLN A 51 7.12 -10.07 18.71
CA GLN A 51 7.04 -10.30 20.15
C GLN A 51 5.94 -9.54 20.90
N LYS A 52 5.10 -8.75 20.22
CA LYS A 52 3.93 -8.09 20.82
C LYS A 52 2.68 -8.93 20.61
N VAL A 53 1.93 -9.13 21.69
CA VAL A 53 0.67 -9.85 21.68
C VAL A 53 -0.47 -8.85 21.49
N PHE A 54 -1.32 -9.11 20.52
CA PHE A 54 -2.55 -8.36 20.25
C PHE A 54 -3.73 -9.31 20.46
N SER A 55 -4.63 -8.91 21.35
CA SER A 55 -5.87 -9.66 21.61
C SER A 55 -7.03 -9.04 20.84
N ASN A 56 -8.04 -9.85 20.54
CA ASN A 56 -9.26 -9.42 19.83
C ASN A 56 -9.00 -8.82 18.44
N VAL A 57 -8.00 -9.31 17.72
CA VAL A 57 -7.70 -8.88 16.36
C VAL A 57 -8.77 -9.40 15.41
N HIS A 58 -9.44 -8.52 14.69
CA HIS A 58 -10.41 -8.90 13.67
C HIS A 58 -9.92 -8.53 12.27
N ILE A 59 -10.57 -9.11 11.26
CA ILE A 59 -10.26 -8.89 9.86
C ILE A 59 -11.33 -7.96 9.27
N GLU A 60 -10.91 -6.87 8.64
CA GLU A 60 -11.80 -5.94 7.95
C GLU A 60 -11.56 -5.99 6.45
N LYS A 61 -12.62 -6.24 5.66
CA LYS A 61 -12.59 -6.07 4.21
C LYS A 61 -12.72 -4.59 3.85
N LYS A 62 -11.64 -3.86 4.05
CA LYS A 62 -11.58 -2.41 3.91
C LYS A 62 -10.18 -1.97 3.50
N ASP A 63 -10.13 -0.87 2.77
CA ASP A 63 -8.91 -0.19 2.40
C ASP A 63 -8.20 0.41 3.64
N LEU A 64 -6.87 0.38 3.61
CA LEU A 64 -6.00 0.90 4.66
C LEU A 64 -6.14 2.42 4.74
N PRO A 65 -6.26 3.02 5.94
CA PRO A 65 -6.24 4.47 6.08
C PRO A 65 -4.82 5.00 5.89
N VAL A 66 -4.52 5.45 4.67
CA VAL A 66 -3.24 6.06 4.29
C VAL A 66 -3.39 7.58 4.18
N GLU A 67 -2.45 8.32 4.76
CA GLU A 67 -2.34 9.76 4.54
C GLU A 67 -1.10 10.10 3.72
N PHE A 68 -1.24 11.04 2.80
CA PHE A 68 -0.16 11.59 2.01
C PHE A 68 0.01 13.06 2.35
N MET A 69 1.25 13.55 2.33
CA MET A 69 1.55 14.97 2.50
C MET A 69 2.41 15.45 1.33
N LEU A 70 1.91 16.45 0.60
CA LEU A 70 2.64 17.06 -0.50
C LEU A 70 3.11 18.46 -0.07
N LYS A 71 4.41 18.69 -0.21
CA LYS A 71 5.08 19.95 0.14
C LYS A 71 5.82 20.53 -1.04
N ASP A 72 5.91 21.84 -1.08
CA ASP A 72 6.81 22.56 -1.98
C ASP A 72 8.10 22.92 -1.25
N SER A 73 9.23 22.39 -1.71
CA SER A 73 10.56 22.70 -1.16
C SER A 73 11.32 23.76 -1.98
N GLY A 74 10.64 24.48 -2.86
CA GLY A 74 11.22 25.54 -3.69
C GLY A 74 11.76 25.02 -5.03
N ASN A 75 12.62 24.00 -5.04
CA ASN A 75 13.13 23.38 -6.28
C ASN A 75 12.45 22.06 -6.64
N ASP A 76 11.90 21.38 -5.63
CA ASP A 76 11.30 20.06 -5.74
C ASP A 76 9.93 20.02 -5.06
N LEU A 77 9.07 19.13 -5.55
CA LEU A 77 7.87 18.70 -4.85
C LEU A 77 8.21 17.47 -4.02
N ILE A 78 7.85 17.49 -2.74
CA ILE A 78 8.13 16.39 -1.82
C ILE A 78 6.79 15.74 -1.44
N LEU A 79 6.65 14.47 -1.79
CA LEU A 79 5.52 13.65 -1.39
C LEU A 79 5.95 12.70 -0.27
N SER A 80 5.42 12.93 0.94
CA SER A 80 5.59 12.05 2.08
C SER A 80 4.40 11.11 2.21
N ILE A 81 4.66 9.84 2.50
CA ILE A 81 3.63 8.88 2.87
C ILE A 81 3.63 8.68 4.39
N ASN A 82 2.45 8.83 4.99
CA ASN A 82 2.22 8.53 6.40
C ASN A 82 1.21 7.39 6.50
N ILE A 83 1.74 6.19 6.75
CA ILE A 83 0.94 5.05 7.15
C ILE A 83 0.87 5.11 8.67
N ALA A 84 -0.33 5.33 9.20
CA ALA A 84 -0.49 5.52 10.64
C ALA A 84 -0.04 4.28 11.43
N GLY A 85 0.80 4.50 12.45
CA GLY A 85 1.15 3.48 13.43
C GLY A 85 2.02 2.33 12.91
N TRP A 86 1.91 1.19 13.60
CA TRP A 86 2.69 -0.03 13.36
C TRP A 86 1.96 -0.88 12.31
N SER A 87 2.36 -0.79 11.03
CA SER A 87 1.74 -1.52 9.92
C SER A 87 2.67 -2.56 9.29
N PHE A 88 2.20 -3.79 9.09
CA PHE A 88 3.00 -4.90 8.56
C PHE A 88 2.21 -5.73 7.55
N PRO A 89 2.76 -6.03 6.36
CA PRO A 89 2.13 -6.98 5.46
C PRO A 89 2.16 -8.39 6.07
N LEU A 90 1.02 -9.06 6.08
CA LEU A 90 0.86 -10.46 6.51
C LEU A 90 0.90 -11.43 5.32
N THR A 91 0.70 -10.92 4.11
CA THR A 91 0.91 -11.67 2.86
C THR A 91 1.91 -10.93 1.96
N PRO A 92 2.75 -11.65 1.18
CA PRO A 92 3.74 -11.02 0.30
C PRO A 92 3.13 -10.12 -0.78
N ASP A 93 1.90 -10.42 -1.20
CA ASP A 93 1.15 -9.62 -2.18
C ASP A 93 0.48 -8.37 -1.57
N GLY A 94 0.71 -8.10 -0.28
CA GLY A 94 0.14 -6.95 0.43
C GLY A 94 -1.38 -6.99 0.58
N ARG A 95 -2.05 -8.14 0.34
CA ARG A 95 -3.52 -8.27 0.48
C ARG A 95 -3.98 -8.00 1.90
N TYR A 96 -3.26 -8.60 2.84
CA TYR A 96 -3.57 -8.53 4.24
C TYR A 96 -2.49 -7.70 4.94
N ILE A 97 -2.89 -6.60 5.54
CA ILE A 97 -2.00 -5.71 6.29
C ILE A 97 -2.50 -5.62 7.72
N PHE A 98 -1.64 -5.93 8.68
CA PHE A 98 -1.91 -5.68 10.08
C PHE A 98 -1.62 -4.22 10.41
N GLN A 99 -2.54 -3.53 11.07
CA GLN A 99 -2.33 -2.19 11.63
C GLN A 99 -3.12 -2.06 12.94
N ASN A 100 -2.40 -1.78 14.04
CA ASN A 100 -2.97 -1.47 15.37
C ASN A 100 -4.11 -2.42 15.83
N GLY A 101 -3.96 -3.73 15.66
CA GLY A 101 -4.96 -4.71 16.11
C GLY A 101 -6.05 -5.02 15.09
N ILE A 102 -5.96 -4.50 13.86
CA ILE A 102 -6.88 -4.79 12.76
C ILE A 102 -6.08 -5.40 11.62
N ILE A 103 -6.61 -6.45 10.99
CA ILE A 103 -6.09 -7.01 9.74
C ILE A 103 -6.95 -6.48 8.59
N TYR A 104 -6.40 -5.58 7.78
CA TYR A 104 -7.07 -5.03 6.61
C TYR A 104 -6.90 -5.95 5.40
N ASN A 105 -8.01 -6.37 4.79
CA ASN A 105 -8.03 -6.97 3.46
C ASN A 105 -8.29 -5.87 2.42
N ILE A 106 -7.20 -5.31 1.90
CA ILE A 106 -7.24 -4.13 1.04
C ILE A 106 -7.66 -4.50 -0.39
N SER A 107 -8.36 -3.56 -1.04
CA SER A 107 -8.78 -3.74 -2.42
C SER A 107 -7.58 -3.89 -3.36
N LYS A 108 -7.80 -4.57 -4.49
CA LYS A 108 -6.78 -4.67 -5.54
C LYS A 108 -6.36 -3.27 -6.03
N SER A 109 -7.32 -2.36 -6.21
CA SER A 109 -7.06 -0.99 -6.63
C SER A 109 -6.12 -0.25 -5.68
N GLN A 110 -6.36 -0.35 -4.36
CA GLN A 110 -5.52 0.31 -3.37
C GLN A 110 -4.11 -0.31 -3.33
N ARG A 111 -4.02 -1.63 -3.32
CA ARG A 111 -2.76 -2.38 -3.35
C ARG A 111 -1.89 -2.03 -4.55
N ASP A 112 -2.45 -2.06 -5.76
CA ASP A 112 -1.72 -1.78 -7.00
C ASP A 112 -1.18 -0.33 -6.99
N SER A 113 -1.97 0.60 -6.43
CA SER A 113 -1.57 2.00 -6.30
C SER A 113 -0.54 2.25 -5.20
N LEU A 114 -0.58 1.50 -4.09
CA LEU A 114 0.35 1.66 -2.96
C LEU A 114 1.66 0.89 -3.16
N THR A 115 1.70 -0.14 -4.01
CA THR A 115 2.88 -0.98 -4.25
C THR A 115 4.15 -0.17 -4.58
N PRO A 116 4.12 0.84 -5.48
CA PRO A 116 5.31 1.65 -5.75
C PRO A 116 5.84 2.40 -4.51
N PHE A 117 4.92 2.85 -3.64
CA PHE A 117 5.27 3.56 -2.41
C PHE A 117 5.88 2.61 -1.38
N PHE A 118 5.29 1.43 -1.19
CA PHE A 118 5.84 0.41 -0.30
C PHE A 118 7.24 -0.01 -0.75
N ASN A 119 7.44 -0.24 -2.04
CA ASN A 119 8.76 -0.58 -2.58
C ASN A 119 9.79 0.53 -2.35
N ALA A 120 9.41 1.80 -2.56
CA ALA A 120 10.28 2.94 -2.30
C ALA A 120 10.67 3.07 -0.82
N VAL A 121 9.70 2.90 0.09
CA VAL A 121 9.92 2.96 1.54
C VAL A 121 10.80 1.79 2.00
N SER A 122 10.50 0.56 1.56
CA SER A 122 11.22 -0.65 1.98
C SER A 122 12.65 -0.73 1.42
N ALA A 123 12.87 -0.35 0.16
CA ALA A 123 14.19 -0.46 -0.47
C ALA A 123 15.16 0.65 -0.05
N ALA A 124 14.64 1.86 0.21
CA ALA A 124 15.48 3.04 0.43
C ALA A 124 15.34 3.66 1.82
N GLY A 125 14.42 3.17 2.67
CA GLY A 125 14.07 3.80 3.94
C GLY A 125 13.48 5.20 3.77
N LEU A 126 13.12 5.57 2.54
CA LEU A 126 12.68 6.89 2.17
C LEU A 126 11.19 7.03 2.50
N LYS A 127 10.87 7.87 3.48
CA LYS A 127 9.49 8.30 3.74
C LYS A 127 9.00 9.36 2.74
N ASP A 128 9.94 9.93 1.98
CA ASP A 128 9.75 11.07 1.10
C ASP A 128 10.19 10.71 -0.32
N ILE A 129 9.31 10.96 -1.28
CA ILE A 129 9.59 10.86 -2.72
C ILE A 129 9.72 12.28 -3.26
N LYS A 130 10.84 12.56 -3.92
CA LYS A 130 11.12 13.86 -4.52
C LYS A 130 10.80 13.85 -6.00
N PHE A 131 10.06 14.86 -6.44
CA PHE A 131 9.80 15.12 -7.85
C PHE A 131 10.42 16.47 -8.21
N SER A 132 11.20 16.48 -9.29
CA SER A 132 11.77 17.73 -9.78
C SER A 132 10.65 18.67 -10.24
N LYS A 133 10.88 19.98 -10.20
CA LYS A 133 9.93 20.96 -10.77
C LYS A 133 9.55 20.67 -12.22
N LYS A 134 10.46 20.13 -13.03
CA LYS A 134 10.21 19.77 -14.44
C LYS A 134 9.16 18.68 -14.58
N ASP A 135 9.08 17.78 -13.59
CA ASP A 135 8.11 16.69 -13.57
C ASP A 135 6.79 17.08 -12.87
N GLY A 136 6.69 18.30 -12.33
CA GLY A 136 5.58 18.75 -11.49
C GLY A 136 4.21 18.69 -12.17
N GLU A 137 4.11 19.11 -13.44
CA GLU A 137 2.85 19.05 -14.20
C GLU A 137 2.40 17.60 -14.44
N LYS A 138 3.34 16.73 -14.80
CA LYS A 138 3.08 15.30 -15.04
C LYS A 138 2.68 14.61 -13.73
N PHE A 139 3.37 14.94 -12.63
CA PHE A 139 3.01 14.47 -11.30
C PHE A 139 1.58 14.89 -10.93
N ALA A 140 1.24 16.18 -11.07
CA ALA A 140 -0.09 16.70 -10.75
C ALA A 140 -1.21 16.08 -11.60
N SER A 141 -0.94 15.77 -12.86
CA SER A 141 -1.96 15.25 -13.80
C SER A 141 -2.12 13.73 -13.74
N VAL A 142 -1.05 12.98 -13.43
CA VAL A 142 -1.03 11.51 -13.53
C VAL A 142 -0.99 10.84 -12.16
N ILE A 143 -0.14 11.34 -11.26
CA ILE A 143 0.15 10.67 -9.99
C ILE A 143 -0.78 11.16 -8.89
N LEU A 144 -0.96 12.48 -8.78
CA LEU A 144 -1.79 13.10 -7.75
C LEU A 144 -3.24 12.58 -7.71
N PRO A 145 -3.95 12.42 -8.86
CA PRO A 145 -5.32 11.93 -8.84
C PRO A 145 -5.42 10.48 -8.36
N ASN A 146 -4.39 9.67 -8.61
CA ASN A 146 -4.34 8.29 -8.14
C ASN A 146 -4.07 8.24 -6.63
N ILE A 147 -3.22 9.12 -6.11
CA ILE A 147 -2.98 9.26 -4.66
C ILE A 147 -4.28 9.65 -3.93
N GLU A 148 -5.02 10.63 -4.45
CA GLU A 148 -6.28 11.09 -3.86
C GLU A 148 -7.37 10.00 -3.85
N LYS A 149 -7.33 9.03 -4.76
CA LYS A 149 -8.26 7.88 -4.78
C LYS A 149 -7.98 6.86 -3.70
N VAL A 150 -6.72 6.70 -3.29
CA VAL A 150 -6.26 5.57 -2.46
C VAL A 150 -5.87 5.96 -1.04
N GLY A 151 -5.84 7.25 -0.75
CA GLY A 151 -5.64 7.78 0.58
C GLY A 151 -5.95 9.28 0.67
N LYS A 152 -5.80 9.82 1.87
CA LYS A 152 -6.10 11.22 2.15
C LYS A 152 -4.88 12.07 1.85
N LEU A 153 -4.98 12.95 0.86
CA LEU A 153 -3.93 13.92 0.54
C LEU A 153 -4.06 15.20 1.38
N LYS A 154 -2.97 15.60 2.03
CA LYS A 154 -2.77 16.90 2.67
C LYS A 154 -1.78 17.71 1.85
N LEU A 155 -2.12 18.98 1.61
CA LEU A 155 -1.26 19.95 0.94
C LEU A 155 -0.72 20.93 1.99
N ASP A 156 0.55 21.32 1.87
CA ASP A 156 1.03 22.49 2.60
C ASP A 156 0.37 23.79 2.08
N ASP A 157 0.49 24.87 2.83
CA ASP A 157 -0.14 26.14 2.47
C ASP A 157 0.41 26.73 1.16
N ASN A 158 1.68 26.48 0.85
CA ASN A 158 2.34 26.93 -0.37
C ASN A 158 1.81 26.22 -1.62
N MET A 159 1.31 24.99 -1.48
CA MET A 159 0.78 24.17 -2.57
C MET A 159 -0.68 24.48 -2.89
N LYS A 160 -1.47 25.04 -1.95
CA LYS A 160 -2.90 25.32 -2.16
C LYS A 160 -3.17 26.20 -3.38
N ASN A 161 -2.30 27.18 -3.63
CA ASN A 161 -2.43 28.12 -4.75
C ASN A 161 -1.76 27.63 -6.04
N LYS A 162 -1.07 26.48 -6.01
CA LYS A 162 -0.32 25.93 -7.14
C LYS A 162 -1.02 24.75 -7.82
N ILE A 163 -1.99 24.13 -7.15
CA ILE A 163 -2.79 23.04 -7.70
C ILE A 163 -4.12 23.58 -8.18
N CYS A 164 -4.33 23.56 -9.50
CA CYS A 164 -5.62 23.83 -10.11
C CYS A 164 -6.36 22.52 -10.34
N ARG A 165 -7.59 22.39 -9.81
CA ARG A 165 -8.47 21.25 -10.08
C ARG A 165 -9.58 21.70 -11.04
N GLN A 166 -9.59 21.13 -12.24
CA GLN A 166 -10.64 21.38 -13.23
C GLN A 166 -11.26 20.07 -13.69
N PRO A 167 -12.59 20.01 -13.88
CA PRO A 167 -13.23 18.85 -14.48
C PRO A 167 -12.73 18.66 -15.91
N LEU A 168 -12.52 17.41 -16.31
CA LEU A 168 -12.14 17.07 -17.67
C LEU A 168 -13.34 17.32 -18.60
N ASN A 169 -13.27 18.39 -19.39
CA ASN A 169 -14.23 18.68 -20.45
C ASN A 169 -13.68 18.21 -21.81
N ALA A 170 -13.56 16.89 -21.99
CA ALA A 170 -13.08 16.33 -23.24
C ALA A 170 -14.18 16.45 -24.33
N LYS A 171 -13.85 17.11 -25.44
CA LYS A 171 -14.68 17.15 -26.65
C LYS A 171 -13.87 16.56 -27.80
N MET A 172 -14.45 15.61 -28.52
CA MET A 172 -13.87 15.05 -29.74
C MET A 172 -14.74 15.51 -30.91
N TYR A 173 -14.12 16.19 -31.86
CA TYR A 173 -14.77 16.57 -33.11
C TYR A 173 -14.30 15.58 -34.17
N LEU A 174 -15.27 14.94 -34.83
CA LEU A 174 -15.02 14.04 -35.94
C LEU A 174 -15.50 14.75 -37.20
N ASP A 175 -14.64 14.81 -38.20
CA ASP A 175 -15.00 15.31 -39.51
C ASP A 175 -15.37 14.12 -40.43
N LYS A 176 -16.15 14.38 -41.47
CA LYS A 176 -16.56 13.36 -42.43
C LYS A 176 -16.24 13.84 -43.84
N GLN A 177 -15.30 13.14 -44.48
CA GLN A 177 -15.02 13.30 -45.90
C GLN A 177 -15.56 12.09 -46.67
N ASP A 178 -16.53 12.32 -47.56
CA ASP A 178 -17.28 11.30 -48.30
C ASP A 178 -17.93 10.23 -47.39
N LYS A 179 -17.43 8.98 -47.46
CA LYS A 179 -17.89 7.85 -46.65
C LYS A 179 -16.90 7.49 -45.53
N LYS A 180 -15.89 8.33 -45.26
CA LYS A 180 -14.87 8.08 -44.23
C LYS A 180 -15.01 9.09 -43.09
N VAL A 181 -14.90 8.58 -41.88
CA VAL A 181 -14.73 9.40 -40.68
C VAL A 181 -13.25 9.76 -40.60
N THR A 182 -12.97 11.05 -40.49
CA THR A 182 -11.63 11.62 -40.29
C THR A 182 -11.58 12.30 -38.93
N ALA A 183 -10.42 12.29 -38.28
CA ALA A 183 -10.18 12.92 -36.97
C ALA A 183 -9.14 14.03 -37.10
#